data_AF-A0A257PCR9-F1
#
_entry.id   AF-A0A257PCR9-F1
#
_cell.length_a   1.000
_cell.length_b   1.000
_cell.length_c   1.000
_cell.angle_alpha   90.00
_cell.angle_beta   90.00
_cell.angle_gamma   90.00
#
_symmetry.space_group_name_H-M   'P 1'
#
loop_
_entity.id
_entity.type
_entity.pdbx_description
1 polymer ?
#
loop_
_entity_poly.entity_id
_entity_poly.type
_entity_poly.pdbx_seq_one_letter_code
_entity_poly.pdbx_strand_id
1 'polypeptide(L)'
;SDDYLEVEDAIKAAAPALVLGTQMERHIAKRLGIPCAVISAPVHVQDFPARYSPVMGFEGANVLFDTLTHPLMMGLEEHLLGMFREDFEFAGDAAASHLGHGGTAAQTVQAQTAQAPAKGATVWDAEAERELRKIPFFVRAKARRNTERYAAEQNLRVIKLDTLYDAKAYFSGDAA
;
A
#
# COMPACT_ATOMS: atom_id res chain seq x y z
N SER A 1 8.25 11.21 17.58
CA SER A 1 7.21 12.09 18.14
C SER A 1 6.31 11.22 18.98
N ASP A 2 5.83 11.74 20.10
CA ASP A 2 4.91 11.02 20.99
C ASP A 2 3.43 11.33 20.64
N ASP A 3 3.20 12.22 19.68
CA ASP A 3 1.87 12.51 19.13
C ASP A 3 1.57 11.59 17.93
N TYR A 4 0.56 10.74 18.08
CA TYR A 4 0.14 9.81 17.03
C TYR A 4 -0.47 10.52 15.81
N LEU A 5 -0.99 11.74 15.97
CA LEU A 5 -1.56 12.53 14.85
C LEU A 5 -0.45 12.99 13.90
N GLU A 6 0.68 13.45 14.46
CA GLU A 6 1.85 13.82 13.65
C GLU A 6 2.41 12.60 12.89
N VAL A 7 2.46 11.45 13.55
CA VAL A 7 2.90 10.19 12.92
C VAL A 7 1.95 9.79 11.80
N GLU A 8 0.64 9.89 12.01
CA GLU A 8 -0.36 9.61 10.99
C GLU A 8 -0.21 10.52 9.76
N ASP A 9 -0.04 11.82 9.98
CA ASP A 9 0.11 12.77 8.88
C ASP A 9 1.43 12.55 8.12
N ALA A 10 2.50 12.18 8.82
CA ALA A 10 3.75 11.77 8.18
C ALA A 10 3.57 10.50 7.33
N ILE A 11 2.85 9.48 7.82
CA ILE A 11 2.54 8.27 7.06
C ILE A 11 1.71 8.60 5.81
N LYS A 12 0.68 9.46 5.94
CA LYS A 12 -0.14 9.91 4.80
C LYS A 12 0.70 10.64 3.75
N ALA A 13 1.55 11.57 4.18
CA ALA A 13 2.42 12.33 3.29
C ALA A 13 3.44 11.44 2.57
N ALA A 14 4.02 10.48 3.30
CA ALA A 14 4.97 9.53 2.75
C ALA A 14 4.32 8.47 1.84
N ALA A 15 3.04 8.14 2.05
CA ALA A 15 2.28 7.07 1.42
C ALA A 15 3.14 5.82 1.14
N PRO A 16 3.65 5.16 2.20
CA PRO A 16 4.54 4.02 2.09
C PRO A 16 3.81 2.76 1.63
N ALA A 17 4.57 1.79 1.11
CA ALA A 17 4.05 0.47 0.77
C ALA A 17 3.92 -0.47 2.00
N LEU A 18 4.65 -0.16 3.08
CA LEU A 18 4.67 -0.92 4.33
C LEU A 18 4.93 0.03 5.50
N VAL A 19 4.25 -0.18 6.61
CA VAL A 19 4.51 0.52 7.88
C VAL A 19 5.12 -0.45 8.88
N LEU A 20 6.28 -0.10 9.41
CA LEU A 20 6.94 -0.83 10.49
C LEU A 20 6.89 0.04 11.74
N GLY A 21 6.14 -0.38 12.76
CA GLY A 21 5.92 0.47 13.92
C GLY A 21 5.42 -0.27 15.16
N THR A 22 4.56 0.39 15.92
CA THR A 22 3.94 -0.11 17.14
C THR A 22 2.49 -0.49 16.87
N GLN A 23 1.75 -0.88 17.91
CA GLN A 23 0.31 -1.13 17.76
C GLN A 23 -0.49 0.12 17.34
N MET A 24 -0.01 1.33 17.64
CA MET A 24 -0.65 2.56 17.17
C MET A 24 -0.53 2.71 15.66
N GLU A 25 0.66 2.48 15.09
CA GLU A 25 0.87 2.50 13.64
C GLU A 25 0.08 1.40 12.95
N ARG A 26 -0.12 0.23 13.58
CA ARG A 26 -1.01 -0.80 13.04
C ARG A 26 -2.45 -0.28 12.89
N HIS A 27 -2.94 0.46 13.87
CA HIS A 27 -4.28 1.06 13.81
C HIS A 27 -4.39 2.11 12.68
N ILE A 28 -3.38 2.98 12.57
CA ILE A 28 -3.30 4.00 11.51
C ILE A 28 -3.24 3.33 10.13
N ALA A 29 -2.33 2.38 9.95
CA ALA A 29 -2.12 1.67 8.68
C ALA A 29 -3.38 0.92 8.24
N LYS A 30 -4.12 0.29 9.18
CA LYS A 30 -5.40 -0.35 8.88
C LYS A 30 -6.42 0.64 8.32
N ARG A 31 -6.53 1.85 8.88
CA ARG A 31 -7.44 2.90 8.38
C ARG A 31 -7.02 3.40 7.00
N LEU A 32 -5.72 3.42 6.72
CA LEU A 32 -5.16 3.87 5.45
C LEU A 32 -5.08 2.75 4.38
N GLY A 33 -5.40 1.51 4.74
CA GLY A 33 -5.26 0.36 3.83
C GLY A 33 -3.81 0.04 3.47
N ILE A 34 -2.86 0.29 4.39
CA ILE A 34 -1.43 0.04 4.19
C ILE A 34 -1.05 -1.21 4.99
N PRO A 35 -0.30 -2.17 4.40
CA PRO A 35 0.27 -3.29 5.14
C PRO A 35 1.13 -2.81 6.32
N CYS A 36 1.10 -3.55 7.44
CA CYS A 36 1.84 -3.17 8.63
C CYS A 36 2.37 -4.38 9.42
N ALA A 37 3.59 -4.22 9.96
CA ALA A 37 4.19 -5.11 10.93
C ALA A 37 4.58 -4.34 12.21
N VAL A 38 4.37 -4.97 13.36
CA VAL A 38 4.76 -4.41 14.66
C VAL A 38 6.19 -4.85 14.98
N ILE A 39 7.08 -3.89 15.21
CA ILE A 39 8.51 -4.10 15.47
C ILE A 39 8.96 -3.55 16.83
N SER A 40 8.09 -2.79 17.52
CA SER A 40 8.42 -2.14 18.79
C SER A 40 7.20 -2.01 19.70
N ALA A 41 7.46 -1.95 21.00
CA ALA A 41 6.49 -1.52 21.99
C ALA A 41 6.02 -0.07 21.72
N PRO A 42 4.77 0.30 22.10
CA PRO A 42 3.76 -0.54 22.73
C PRO A 42 3.15 -1.61 21.81
N VAL A 43 2.90 -2.79 22.40
CA VAL A 43 2.49 -4.04 21.73
C VAL A 43 1.23 -4.63 22.37
N HIS A 44 0.61 -5.63 21.74
CA HIS A 44 -0.52 -6.37 22.31
C HIS A 44 -0.19 -7.86 22.46
N VAL A 45 -1.12 -8.66 22.98
CA VAL A 45 -0.89 -10.09 23.30
C VAL A 45 -0.37 -10.93 22.12
N GLN A 46 -0.67 -10.53 20.88
CA GLN A 46 -0.21 -11.23 19.67
C GLN A 46 1.32 -11.15 19.49
N ASP A 47 1.95 -10.10 20.02
CA ASP A 47 3.39 -9.88 19.95
C ASP A 47 4.15 -10.57 21.11
N PHE A 48 3.44 -11.29 22.00
CA PHE A 48 3.99 -12.19 23.02
C PHE A 48 3.65 -13.65 22.71
N PRO A 49 4.17 -14.21 21.60
CA PRO A 49 3.79 -15.55 21.20
C PRO A 49 4.41 -16.61 22.12
N ALA A 50 3.74 -17.77 22.20
CA ALA A 50 4.27 -18.93 22.92
C ALA A 50 5.46 -19.60 22.17
N ARG A 51 5.55 -19.39 20.85
CA ARG A 51 6.66 -19.94 20.04
C ARG A 51 7.95 -19.14 20.29
N TYR A 52 9.08 -19.78 20.04
CA TYR A 52 10.37 -19.07 20.01
C TYR A 52 10.36 -18.06 18.86
N SER A 53 10.48 -16.77 19.20
CA SER A 53 10.34 -15.66 18.25
C SER A 53 11.30 -14.51 18.58
N PRO A 54 12.63 -14.75 18.56
CA PRO A 54 13.61 -13.72 18.87
C PRO A 54 13.60 -12.61 17.80
N VAL A 55 14.02 -11.40 18.19
CA VAL A 55 14.31 -10.31 17.26
C VAL A 55 15.81 -10.22 16.96
N MET A 56 16.65 -10.70 17.88
CA MET A 56 18.11 -10.61 17.80
C MET A 56 18.76 -11.92 17.32
N GLY A 57 19.97 -11.79 16.76
CA GLY A 57 20.77 -12.92 16.29
C GLY A 57 20.31 -13.48 14.94
N PHE A 58 20.95 -14.56 14.49
CA PHE A 58 20.66 -15.15 13.18
C PHE A 58 19.23 -15.67 13.06
N GLU A 59 18.71 -16.32 14.11
CA GLU A 59 17.31 -16.77 14.10
C GLU A 59 16.32 -15.60 14.12
N GLY A 60 16.68 -14.49 14.78
CA GLY A 60 15.87 -13.27 14.73
C GLY A 60 15.77 -12.69 13.31
N ALA A 61 16.82 -12.82 12.49
CA ALA A 61 16.76 -12.42 11.09
C ALA A 61 15.73 -13.25 10.29
N ASN A 62 15.62 -14.56 10.56
CA ASN A 62 14.61 -15.42 9.94
C ASN A 62 13.19 -14.99 10.34
N VAL A 63 12.96 -14.79 11.65
CA VAL A 63 11.67 -14.33 12.18
C VAL A 63 11.28 -12.96 11.61
N LEU A 64 12.24 -12.03 11.53
CA LEU A 64 12.02 -10.70 10.95
C LEU A 64 11.70 -10.81 9.46
N PHE A 65 12.40 -11.65 8.70
CA PHE A 65 12.14 -11.83 7.27
C PHE A 65 10.67 -12.21 7.03
N ASP A 66 10.17 -13.24 7.71
CA ASP A 66 8.78 -13.66 7.58
C ASP A 66 7.80 -12.57 8.04
N THR A 67 8.10 -11.92 9.17
CA THR A 67 7.24 -10.87 9.76
C THR A 67 7.09 -9.65 8.85
N LEU A 68 8.17 -9.24 8.16
CA LEU A 68 8.17 -8.04 7.32
C LEU A 68 7.63 -8.31 5.91
N THR A 69 7.78 -9.54 5.40
CA THR A 69 7.35 -9.90 4.05
C THR A 69 5.89 -10.35 3.98
N HIS A 70 5.39 -11.02 5.03
CA HIS A 70 4.05 -11.59 5.03
C HIS A 70 2.92 -10.57 4.74
N PRO A 71 2.90 -9.36 5.36
CA PRO A 71 1.85 -8.37 5.08
C PRO A 71 1.85 -7.89 3.62
N LEU A 72 3.01 -7.85 2.97
CA LEU A 72 3.13 -7.45 1.57
C LEU A 72 2.55 -8.52 0.64
N MET A 73 2.81 -9.80 0.92
CA MET A 73 2.27 -10.91 0.14
C MET A 73 0.76 -11.00 0.25
N MET A 74 0.21 -10.84 1.46
CA MET A 74 -1.24 -10.81 1.68
C MET A 74 -1.90 -9.66 0.91
N GLY A 75 -1.36 -8.45 1.01
CA GLY A 75 -1.90 -7.29 0.30
C GLY A 75 -1.85 -7.46 -1.22
N LEU A 76 -0.77 -8.05 -1.75
CA LEU A 76 -0.64 -8.35 -3.18
C LEU A 76 -1.68 -9.37 -3.63
N GLU A 77 -1.88 -10.45 -2.87
CA GLU A 77 -2.87 -11.50 -3.18
C GLU A 77 -4.29 -10.94 -3.21
N GLU A 78 -4.70 -10.20 -2.17
CA GLU A 78 -6.02 -9.54 -2.13
C GLU A 78 -6.22 -8.61 -3.33
N HIS A 79 -5.16 -7.90 -3.71
CA HIS A 79 -5.21 -6.98 -4.84
C HIS A 79 -5.35 -7.71 -6.17
N LEU A 80 -4.56 -8.76 -6.39
CA LEU A 80 -4.61 -9.57 -7.61
C LEU A 80 -5.97 -10.26 -7.75
N LEU A 81 -6.51 -10.83 -6.67
CA LEU A 81 -7.85 -11.41 -6.65
C LEU A 81 -8.93 -10.37 -7.01
N GLY A 82 -8.77 -9.12 -6.55
CA GLY A 82 -9.67 -8.02 -6.93
C GLY A 82 -9.54 -7.59 -8.40
N MET A 83 -8.32 -7.58 -8.94
CA MET A 83 -8.03 -7.13 -10.31
C MET A 83 -8.41 -8.18 -11.37
N PHE A 84 -8.18 -9.46 -11.06
CA PHE A 84 -8.42 -10.60 -11.95
C PHE A 84 -9.70 -11.35 -11.62
N ARG A 85 -10.60 -10.77 -10.83
CA ARG A 85 -11.88 -11.40 -10.45
C ARG A 85 -12.77 -11.76 -11.65
N GLU A 86 -12.57 -11.06 -12.78
CA GLU A 86 -13.27 -11.30 -14.05
C GLU A 86 -12.47 -12.20 -15.01
N ASP A 87 -11.25 -12.61 -14.63
CA ASP A 87 -10.36 -13.45 -15.45
C ASP A 87 -10.63 -14.93 -15.15
N PHE A 88 -10.91 -15.72 -16.17
CA PHE A 88 -11.45 -17.09 -16.06
C PHE A 88 -10.53 -18.04 -15.26
N GLU A 89 -9.23 -17.75 -15.20
CA GLU A 89 -8.22 -18.53 -14.47
C GLU A 89 -8.21 -18.25 -12.94
N PHE A 90 -8.68 -17.07 -12.51
CA PHE A 90 -8.79 -16.65 -11.10
C PHE A 90 -10.24 -16.56 -10.60
N ALA A 91 -11.23 -16.75 -11.49
CA ALA A 91 -12.67 -16.65 -11.22
C ALA A 91 -13.27 -17.86 -10.46
N GLY A 92 -12.45 -18.83 -10.04
CA GLY A 92 -12.87 -19.81 -9.05
C GLY A 92 -13.12 -19.13 -7.71
N ASP A 93 -13.94 -19.74 -6.86
CA ASP A 93 -14.22 -19.34 -5.46
C ASP A 93 -12.96 -19.44 -4.54
N ALA A 94 -11.78 -19.08 -5.07
CA ALA A 94 -10.49 -19.13 -4.41
C ALA A 94 -10.44 -18.04 -3.34
N ALA A 95 -10.67 -18.45 -2.09
CA ALA A 95 -10.38 -17.62 -0.94
C ALA A 95 -8.88 -17.28 -0.91
N ALA A 96 -8.55 -16.08 -0.46
CA ALA A 96 -7.16 -15.69 -0.27
C ALA A 96 -6.47 -16.71 0.66
N SER A 97 -5.34 -17.25 0.25
CA SER A 97 -4.65 -18.39 0.87
C SER A 97 -4.25 -18.15 2.33
N HIS A 98 -4.19 -16.89 2.77
CA HIS A 98 -3.94 -16.48 4.14
C HIS A 98 -5.19 -16.51 5.05
N LEU A 99 -6.39 -16.52 4.49
CA LEU A 99 -7.63 -16.80 5.19
C LEU A 99 -7.82 -18.32 5.14
N GLY A 100 -7.47 -19.04 6.20
CA GLY A 100 -7.72 -20.48 6.26
C GLY A 100 -9.17 -20.84 5.83
N HIS A 101 -9.39 -22.08 5.38
CA HIS A 101 -10.63 -22.59 4.74
C HIS A 101 -11.97 -22.41 5.50
N GLY A 102 -12.02 -21.63 6.58
CA GLY A 102 -13.23 -21.23 7.29
C GLY A 102 -13.11 -19.80 7.80
N GLY A 103 -13.26 -18.82 6.91
CA GLY A 103 -13.27 -17.40 7.26
C GLY A 103 -14.11 -16.59 6.29
N THR A 104 -15.27 -16.14 6.77
CA THR A 104 -16.28 -15.34 6.06
C THR A 104 -15.71 -14.10 5.38
N ALA A 105 -16.19 -13.88 4.14
CA ALA A 105 -16.05 -12.71 3.28
C ALA A 105 -15.45 -11.45 3.93
N ALA A 106 -14.24 -11.10 3.51
CA ALA A 106 -13.70 -9.76 3.70
C ALA A 106 -14.65 -8.74 3.05
N GLN A 107 -15.26 -7.90 3.88
CA GLN A 107 -15.97 -6.72 3.40
C GLN A 107 -14.96 -5.82 2.68
N THR A 108 -15.09 -5.74 1.36
CA THR A 108 -14.42 -4.76 0.53
C THR A 108 -14.87 -3.37 0.95
N VAL A 109 -14.10 -2.72 1.82
CA VAL A 109 -14.27 -1.31 2.10
C VAL A 109 -13.73 -0.54 0.90
N GLN A 110 -14.60 -0.28 -0.08
CA GLN A 110 -14.34 0.75 -1.08
C GLN A 110 -14.29 2.10 -0.36
N ALA A 111 -13.11 2.49 0.09
CA ALA A 111 -12.85 3.87 0.48
C ALA A 111 -12.80 4.72 -0.80
N GLN A 112 -13.95 5.17 -1.27
CA GLN A 112 -14.04 6.30 -2.20
C GLN A 112 -13.69 7.57 -1.42
N THR A 113 -12.41 7.91 -1.36
CA THR A 113 -11.98 9.26 -0.97
C THR A 113 -12.21 10.20 -2.15
N ALA A 114 -13.41 10.77 -2.22
CA ALA A 114 -13.66 11.98 -2.99
C ALA A 114 -12.94 13.14 -2.29
N GLN A 115 -11.67 13.35 -2.61
CA GLN A 115 -10.95 14.56 -2.23
C GLN A 115 -11.42 15.72 -3.09
N ALA A 116 -12.01 16.73 -2.46
CA ALA A 116 -12.33 18.00 -3.11
C ALA A 116 -11.04 18.64 -3.66
N PRO A 117 -11.05 19.18 -4.90
CA PRO A 117 -9.82 19.66 -5.52
C PRO A 117 -9.29 20.89 -4.79
N ALA A 118 -8.05 20.81 -4.31
CA ALA A 118 -7.28 21.97 -3.90
C ALA A 118 -7.01 22.85 -5.12
N LYS A 119 -7.22 24.17 -5.00
CA LYS A 119 -6.99 25.16 -6.06
C LYS A 119 -5.52 25.10 -6.52
N GLY A 120 -5.29 24.56 -7.72
CA GLY A 120 -3.96 24.35 -8.31
C GLY A 120 -3.65 22.90 -8.71
N ALA A 121 -4.51 21.95 -8.35
CA ALA A 121 -4.31 20.53 -8.65
C ALA A 121 -4.35 20.23 -10.16
N THR A 122 -3.38 19.45 -10.62
CA THR A 122 -3.34 18.84 -11.95
C THR A 122 -4.54 17.91 -12.13
N VAL A 123 -5.26 18.07 -13.25
CA VAL A 123 -6.47 17.29 -13.54
C VAL A 123 -6.07 16.01 -14.27
N TRP A 124 -6.49 14.86 -13.75
CA TRP A 124 -6.30 13.59 -14.45
C TRP A 124 -7.37 13.40 -15.53
N ASP A 125 -6.95 13.03 -16.73
CA ASP A 125 -7.86 12.53 -17.76
C ASP A 125 -8.32 11.10 -17.42
N ALA A 126 -9.54 10.75 -17.85
CA ALA A 126 -10.17 9.46 -17.62
C ALA A 126 -9.33 8.29 -18.16
N GLU A 127 -8.59 8.46 -19.26
CA GLU A 127 -7.70 7.42 -19.78
C GLU A 127 -6.49 7.20 -18.87
N ALA A 128 -5.84 8.28 -18.45
CA ALA A 128 -4.74 8.23 -17.49
C ALA A 128 -5.18 7.61 -16.14
N GLU A 129 -6.38 7.92 -15.65
CA GLU A 129 -6.92 7.30 -14.43
C GLU A 129 -7.15 5.80 -14.58
N ARG A 130 -7.67 5.35 -15.73
CA ARG A 130 -7.86 3.92 -16.01
C ARG A 130 -6.54 3.19 -16.03
N GLU A 131 -5.51 3.76 -16.66
CA GLU A 131 -4.18 3.14 -16.71
C GLU A 131 -3.53 3.10 -15.33
N LEU A 132 -3.65 4.18 -14.54
CA LEU A 132 -3.17 4.21 -13.15
C LEU A 132 -3.84 3.13 -12.28
N ARG A 133 -5.10 2.79 -12.53
CA ARG A 133 -5.80 1.71 -11.80
C ARG A 133 -5.23 0.31 -12.09
N LYS A 134 -4.60 0.10 -13.24
CA LYS A 134 -3.89 -1.16 -13.56
C LYS A 134 -2.60 -1.32 -12.75
N ILE A 135 -2.04 -0.22 -12.25
CA ILE A 135 -0.85 -0.27 -11.39
C ILE A 135 -1.24 -0.88 -10.04
N PRO A 136 -0.46 -1.86 -9.52
CA PRO A 136 -0.73 -2.47 -8.23
C PRO A 136 -0.81 -1.44 -7.09
N PHE A 137 -1.76 -1.58 -6.16
CA PHE A 137 -2.08 -0.54 -5.17
C PHE A 137 -0.86 -0.05 -4.34
N PHE A 138 0.04 -0.95 -3.94
CA PHE A 138 1.20 -0.64 -3.09
C PHE A 138 2.23 0.27 -3.77
N VAL A 139 2.24 0.33 -5.11
CA VAL A 139 3.05 1.29 -5.89
C VAL A 139 2.21 2.39 -6.54
N ARG A 140 0.88 2.24 -6.61
CA ARG A 140 -0.02 3.20 -7.26
C ARG A 140 0.04 4.60 -6.67
N ALA A 141 0.07 4.72 -5.33
CA ALA A 141 0.17 6.03 -4.68
C ALA A 141 1.50 6.73 -4.98
N LYS A 142 2.60 5.97 -5.08
CA LYS A 142 3.91 6.49 -5.52
C LYS A 142 3.85 6.90 -7.00
N ALA A 143 3.29 6.05 -7.87
CA ALA A 143 3.12 6.36 -9.29
C ALA A 143 2.32 7.65 -9.49
N ARG A 144 1.17 7.80 -8.83
CA ARG A 144 0.35 9.02 -8.86
C ARG A 144 1.13 10.26 -8.47
N ARG A 145 1.80 10.25 -7.30
CA ARG A 145 2.60 11.39 -6.83
C ARG A 145 3.75 11.74 -7.76
N ASN A 146 4.44 10.72 -8.27
CA ASN A 146 5.52 10.90 -9.24
C ASN A 146 4.98 11.58 -10.51
N THR A 147 3.85 11.13 -11.04
CA THR A 147 3.21 11.74 -12.22
C THR A 147 2.73 13.16 -11.95
N GLU A 148 2.14 13.42 -10.78
CA GLU A 148 1.70 14.76 -10.38
C GLU A 148 2.90 15.72 -10.22
N ARG A 149 4.01 15.26 -9.64
CA ARG A 149 5.26 16.01 -9.54
C ARG A 149 5.84 16.30 -10.92
N TYR A 150 5.94 15.29 -11.78
CA TYR A 150 6.42 15.46 -13.16
C TYR A 150 5.57 16.48 -13.92
N ALA A 151 4.24 16.37 -13.83
CA ALA A 151 3.33 17.30 -14.48
C ALA A 151 3.51 18.74 -13.95
N ALA A 152 3.71 18.91 -12.65
CA ALA A 152 3.99 20.22 -12.05
C ALA A 152 5.31 20.82 -12.56
N GLU A 153 6.39 20.02 -12.62
CA GLU A 153 7.70 20.42 -13.16
C GLU A 153 7.62 20.81 -14.64
N GLN A 154 6.83 20.09 -15.42
CA GLN A 154 6.58 20.38 -16.84
C GLN A 154 5.49 21.45 -17.07
N ASN A 155 4.95 22.06 -16.01
CA ASN A 155 3.86 23.04 -16.07
C ASN A 155 2.60 22.53 -16.82
N LEU A 156 2.37 21.22 -16.81
CA LEU A 156 1.21 20.58 -17.39
C LEU A 156 0.04 20.71 -16.41
N ARG A 157 -1.12 21.19 -16.90
CA ARG A 157 -2.36 21.27 -16.09
C ARG A 157 -3.21 20.00 -16.13
N VAL A 158 -3.03 19.19 -17.17
CA VAL A 158 -3.81 17.96 -17.40
C VAL A 158 -2.83 16.79 -17.55
N ILE A 159 -3.04 15.74 -16.77
CA ILE A 159 -2.27 14.51 -16.82
C ILE A 159 -2.97 13.57 -17.80
N LYS A 160 -2.35 13.36 -18.96
CA LYS A 160 -2.78 12.40 -19.98
C LYS A 160 -2.02 11.09 -19.84
N LEU A 161 -2.43 10.08 -20.61
CA LEU A 161 -1.77 8.78 -20.67
C LEU A 161 -0.27 8.90 -20.98
N ASP A 162 0.10 9.73 -21.96
CA ASP A 162 1.51 9.97 -22.31
C ASP A 162 2.31 10.53 -21.13
N THR A 163 1.75 11.50 -20.40
CA THR A 163 2.37 12.10 -19.20
C THR A 163 2.63 11.05 -18.11
N LEU A 164 1.75 10.06 -17.96
CA LEU A 164 1.93 8.96 -17.03
C LEU A 164 3.13 8.08 -17.43
N TYR A 165 3.28 7.76 -18.72
CA TYR A 165 4.42 6.98 -19.22
C TYR A 165 5.73 7.77 -19.19
N ASP A 166 5.72 9.06 -19.53
CA ASP A 166 6.88 9.94 -19.45
C ASP A 166 7.38 10.05 -18.01
N ALA A 167 6.47 10.26 -17.06
CA ALA A 167 6.81 10.27 -15.64
C ALA A 167 7.37 8.93 -15.16
N LYS A 168 6.83 7.80 -15.65
CA LYS A 168 7.36 6.47 -15.35
C LYS A 168 8.80 6.33 -15.88
N ALA A 169 9.08 6.75 -17.11
CA ALA A 169 10.42 6.70 -17.68
C ALA A 169 11.40 7.59 -16.89
N TYR A 170 10.99 8.82 -16.58
CA TYR A 170 11.78 9.78 -15.81
C TYR A 170 12.20 9.23 -14.43
N PHE A 171 11.25 8.73 -13.63
CA PHE A 171 11.55 8.24 -12.28
C PHE A 171 12.07 6.79 -12.21
N SER A 172 12.05 6.04 -13.32
CA SER A 172 12.66 4.70 -13.38
C SER A 172 14.12 4.75 -13.86
N GLY A 173 14.53 5.82 -14.55
CA GLY A 173 15.91 6.04 -15.01
C GLY A 173 16.88 6.47 -13.90
N ASP A 174 16.39 7.09 -12.83
CA ASP A 174 17.20 7.59 -11.69
C ASP A 174 17.47 6.53 -10.59
N ALA A 175 17.14 5.25 -10.83
CA ALA A 175 17.34 4.16 -9.87
C ALA A 175 18.63 3.35 -10.12
N ALA A 176 19.73 4.03 -10.47
CA ALA A 176 21.08 3.45 -10.62
C ALA A 176 22.00 3.88 -9.47
#